data_AF-A0A9Q3HNL1-F1
#
_entry.id   AF-A0A9Q3HNL1-F1
#
_cell.length_a   1.000
_cell.length_b   1.000
_cell.length_c   1.000
_cell.angle_alpha   90.00
_cell.angle_beta   90.00
_cell.angle_gamma   90.00
#
_symmetry.space_group_name_H-M   'P 1'
#
loop_
_entity.id
_entity.type
_entity.pdbx_description
1 polymer ?
#
loop_
_entity_poly.entity_id
_entity_poly.type
_entity_poly.pdbx_seq_one_letter_code
_entity_poly.pdbx_strand_id
1 'polypeptide(L)'
;MYKKNRYTITIEHGNQNQAAKQAERTRFYLVAGDLSDESKYASEWTIVTVLRQGDECLIIMIIKTGSKCLLFLLVTFYVFDNSLRIFLFNQVDLNFGEGSAAEKTAKICNQKGRQEIATLLVKEATTLSEQTGLNVKVAFQVVHARSTKHMLVDCIDFLEPNLVVVQSRGLSSLKVNLMGSISHYLVQKSSVPVMVAWRRLRTLPKVYKKKKTVPNCPPKN
;
A
#
# COMPACT_ATOMS: atom_id res chain seq x y z
N MET A 1 12.26 -19.34 13.19
CA MET A 1 11.27 -18.72 12.28
C MET A 1 11.83 -18.58 10.87
N TYR A 2 11.24 -19.23 9.87
CA TYR A 2 11.73 -19.27 8.48
C TYR A 2 11.69 -17.86 7.84
N LYS A 3 12.86 -17.28 7.53
CA LYS A 3 13.05 -15.91 6.98
C LYS A 3 12.97 -15.83 5.44
N LYS A 4 12.88 -16.95 4.71
CA LYS A 4 13.12 -17.01 3.24
C LYS A 4 12.10 -16.30 2.33
N ASN A 5 10.88 -16.01 2.79
CA ASN A 5 9.81 -15.47 1.94
C ASN A 5 9.44 -14.01 2.25
N ARG A 6 10.28 -13.30 3.01
CA ARG A 6 10.05 -11.91 3.39
C ARG A 6 11.27 -11.05 3.10
N TYR A 7 11.03 -9.79 2.77
CA TYR A 7 12.04 -8.75 2.75
C TYR A 7 11.55 -7.59 3.61
N THR A 8 12.42 -7.01 4.43
CA THR A 8 12.05 -5.93 5.35
C THR A 8 13.10 -4.83 5.30
N ILE A 9 12.66 -3.60 5.13
CA ILE A 9 13.46 -2.39 5.29
C ILE A 9 12.80 -1.58 6.41
N THR A 10 13.57 -0.96 7.30
CA THR A 10 13.04 -0.06 8.32
C THR A 10 13.66 1.30 8.13
N ILE A 11 12.81 2.33 8.16
CA ILE A 11 13.23 3.72 8.27
C ILE A 11 12.94 4.21 9.69
N GLU A 12 13.91 4.90 10.28
CA GLU A 12 13.74 5.61 11.54
C GLU A 12 13.96 7.09 11.21
N HIS A 13 12.95 7.91 11.51
CA HIS A 13 13.03 9.35 11.36
C HIS A 13 13.15 9.98 12.74
N GLY A 14 14.14 10.85 12.93
CA GLY A 14 14.48 11.40 14.24
C GLY A 14 14.98 10.34 15.23
N ASN A 15 14.72 10.53 16.53
CA ASN A 15 15.05 9.57 17.58
C ASN A 15 13.77 8.99 18.18
N GLN A 16 13.22 7.95 17.53
CA GLN A 16 11.96 7.34 17.93
C GLN A 16 12.06 6.74 19.34
N ASN A 17 13.19 6.14 19.69
CA ASN A 17 13.37 5.53 21.01
C ASN A 17 13.33 6.56 22.16
N GLN A 18 13.91 7.75 21.98
CA GLN A 18 13.82 8.82 22.96
C GLN A 18 12.40 9.39 23.03
N ALA A 19 11.80 9.63 21.87
CA ALA A 19 10.41 10.08 21.75
C ALA A 19 9.42 9.14 22.44
N ALA A 20 9.61 7.83 22.28
CA ALA A 20 8.79 6.80 22.90
C ALA A 20 8.89 6.80 24.43
N LYS A 21 10.06 7.10 24.99
CA LYS A 21 10.25 7.23 26.46
C LYS A 21 9.61 8.48 27.04
N GLN A 22 9.49 9.54 26.23
CA GLN A 22 8.87 10.80 26.62
C GLN A 22 7.36 10.79 26.41
N ALA A 23 6.86 9.97 25.49
CA ALA A 23 5.44 9.83 25.23
C ALA A 23 4.74 9.09 26.38
N GLU A 24 3.57 9.59 26.77
CA GLU A 24 2.68 8.90 27.73
C GLU A 24 2.25 7.52 27.19
N ARG A 25 2.08 7.42 25.88
CA ARG A 25 1.72 6.18 25.20
C ARG A 25 2.22 6.18 23.77
N THR A 26 2.80 5.08 23.34
CA THR A 26 3.10 4.78 21.94
C THR A 26 2.13 3.76 21.38
N ARG A 27 1.95 3.80 20.06
CA ARG A 27 1.11 2.89 19.31
C ARG A 27 1.89 2.22 18.19
N PHE A 28 1.48 1.00 17.88
CA PHE A 28 1.95 0.24 16.75
C PHE A 28 0.82 0.03 15.74
N TYR A 29 1.02 0.48 14.51
CA TYR A 29 0.05 0.40 13.42
C TYR A 29 0.49 -0.59 12.35
N LEU A 30 -0.46 -1.33 11.78
CA LEU A 30 -0.21 -2.20 10.63
C LEU A 30 -0.99 -1.68 9.42
N VAL A 31 -0.32 -1.37 8.32
CA VAL A 31 -0.97 -0.98 7.06
C VAL A 31 -0.86 -2.11 6.06
N ALA A 32 -1.99 -2.61 5.56
CA ALA A 32 -2.00 -3.61 4.49
C ALA A 32 -2.08 -2.93 3.13
N GLY A 33 -1.10 -3.20 2.24
CA GLY A 33 -1.02 -2.59 0.91
C GLY A 33 -0.87 -3.55 -0.27
N ASP A 34 -1.19 -3.07 -1.47
CA ASP A 34 -1.15 -3.82 -2.73
C ASP A 34 -0.64 -3.03 -3.96
N LEU A 35 0.05 -1.90 -3.77
CA LEU A 35 0.52 -0.95 -4.83
C LEU A 35 -0.58 -0.18 -5.59
N SER A 36 -1.86 -0.38 -5.31
CA SER A 36 -2.91 0.50 -5.83
C SER A 36 -2.79 1.93 -5.30
N ASP A 37 -3.44 2.88 -5.97
CA ASP A 37 -3.44 4.28 -5.50
C ASP A 37 -4.20 4.45 -4.18
N GLU A 38 -5.23 3.63 -3.94
CA GLU A 38 -5.90 3.57 -2.66
C GLU A 38 -4.98 3.02 -1.56
N SER A 39 -4.11 2.06 -1.88
CA SER A 39 -3.07 1.56 -0.98
C SER A 39 -2.10 2.67 -0.57
N LYS A 40 -1.59 3.43 -1.55
CA LYS A 40 -0.64 4.52 -1.29
C LYS A 40 -1.27 5.62 -0.46
N TYR A 41 -2.50 5.99 -0.79
CA TYR A 41 -3.27 6.92 0.03
C TYR A 41 -3.42 6.44 1.47
N ALA A 42 -3.69 5.14 1.70
CA ALA A 42 -3.80 4.59 3.05
C ALA A 42 -2.47 4.70 3.83
N SER A 43 -1.34 4.37 3.18
CA SER A 43 0.00 4.52 3.76
C SER A 43 0.33 5.98 4.08
N GLU A 44 0.11 6.88 3.12
CA GLU A 44 0.34 8.33 3.27
C GLU A 44 -0.52 8.89 4.39
N TRP A 45 -1.82 8.60 4.38
CA TRP A 45 -2.74 9.05 5.40
C TRP A 45 -2.34 8.54 6.79
N THR A 46 -1.87 7.30 6.89
CA THR A 46 -1.36 6.75 8.14
C THR A 46 -0.14 7.54 8.63
N ILE A 47 0.88 7.72 7.79
CA ILE A 47 2.11 8.42 8.16
C ILE A 47 1.83 9.87 8.55
N VAL A 48 1.05 10.58 7.74
CA VAL A 48 0.84 12.03 7.88
C VAL A 48 -0.20 12.38 8.95
N THR A 49 -1.23 11.54 9.14
CA THR A 49 -2.38 11.89 9.97
C THR A 49 -2.50 11.04 11.24
N VAL A 50 -2.15 9.76 11.17
CA VAL A 50 -2.39 8.81 12.27
C VAL A 50 -1.21 8.75 13.23
N LEU A 51 0.02 8.69 12.70
CA LEU A 51 1.21 8.56 13.53
C LEU A 51 1.39 9.77 14.46
N ARG A 52 1.93 9.49 15.64
CA ARG A 52 2.34 10.46 16.66
C ARG A 52 3.78 10.20 17.09
N GLN A 53 4.29 11.10 17.90
CA GLN A 53 5.64 11.07 18.43
C GLN A 53 5.92 9.75 19.19
N GLY A 54 6.94 9.01 18.77
CA GLY A 54 7.30 7.72 19.37
C GLY A 54 6.55 6.51 18.81
N ASP A 55 5.61 6.68 17.88
CA ASP A 55 4.85 5.57 17.29
C ASP A 55 5.68 4.71 16.32
N GLU A 56 5.23 3.46 16.15
CA GLU A 56 5.76 2.52 15.16
C GLU A 56 4.68 2.17 14.12
N CYS A 57 5.10 1.97 12.88
CA CYS A 57 4.23 1.56 11.78
C CYS A 57 4.87 0.44 10.98
N LEU A 58 4.12 -0.61 10.66
CA LEU A 58 4.51 -1.63 9.71
C LEU A 58 3.60 -1.55 8.48
N ILE A 59 4.18 -1.25 7.33
CA ILE A 59 3.51 -1.33 6.04
C ILE A 59 3.83 -2.69 5.43
N ILE A 60 2.83 -3.58 5.40
CA ILE A 60 2.97 -4.94 4.87
C ILE A 60 2.32 -5.05 3.49
N MET A 61 3.08 -5.60 2.54
CA MET A 61 2.60 -5.95 1.21
C MET A 61 2.74 -7.45 0.99
N ILE A 62 1.65 -8.08 0.54
CA ILE A 62 1.64 -9.52 0.27
C ILE A 62 1.49 -9.80 -1.21
N ILE A 63 2.51 -10.41 -1.78
CA ILE A 63 2.58 -10.85 -3.17
C ILE A 63 2.09 -12.30 -3.24
N LYS A 64 1.05 -12.54 -4.06
CA LYS A 64 0.49 -13.89 -4.24
C LYS A 64 1.46 -14.79 -5.01
N THR A 65 1.96 -15.85 -4.35
CA THR A 65 2.83 -16.86 -4.94
C THR A 65 2.14 -17.56 -6.12
N GLY A 66 2.84 -17.71 -7.25
CA GLY A 66 2.32 -18.31 -8.47
C GLY A 66 1.85 -17.30 -9.52
N SER A 67 1.70 -16.03 -9.16
CA SER A 67 1.44 -14.93 -10.10
C SER A 67 2.76 -14.52 -10.77
N LYS A 68 3.29 -15.37 -11.65
CA LYS A 68 4.44 -15.02 -12.50
C LYS A 68 3.97 -13.94 -13.49
N CYS A 69 4.77 -12.90 -13.72
CA CYS A 69 4.64 -11.86 -14.77
C CYS A 69 3.86 -10.56 -14.51
N LEU A 70 2.76 -10.49 -13.74
CA LEU A 70 2.01 -9.22 -13.65
C LEU A 70 2.67 -8.15 -12.77
N LEU A 71 3.35 -8.55 -11.70
CA LEU A 71 3.99 -7.59 -10.78
C LEU A 71 5.22 -6.92 -11.42
N PHE A 72 5.96 -7.66 -12.25
CA PHE A 72 7.11 -7.13 -12.98
C PHE A 72 6.65 -6.08 -14.01
N LEU A 73 5.60 -6.38 -14.78
CA LEU A 73 4.99 -5.43 -15.72
C LEU A 73 4.42 -4.19 -15.02
N LEU A 74 3.68 -4.36 -13.91
CA LEU A 74 3.08 -3.22 -13.19
C LEU A 74 4.14 -2.31 -12.55
N VAL A 75 5.23 -2.86 -12.02
CA VAL A 75 6.35 -2.03 -11.51
C VAL A 75 7.01 -1.28 -12.66
N THR A 76 7.19 -1.89 -13.84
CA THR A 76 7.69 -1.18 -15.03
C THR A 76 6.78 -0.03 -15.46
N PHE A 77 5.45 -0.24 -15.50
CA PHE A 77 4.49 0.82 -15.84
C PHE A 77 4.38 1.90 -14.76
N TYR A 78 4.46 1.54 -13.48
CA TYR A 78 4.38 2.48 -12.37
C TYR A 78 5.59 3.42 -12.29
N VAL A 79 6.77 2.92 -12.67
CA VAL A 79 7.98 3.74 -12.83
C VAL A 79 7.90 4.68 -14.05
N PHE A 80 6.97 4.44 -14.99
CA PHE A 80 6.89 5.17 -16.26
C PHE A 80 6.20 6.55 -16.15
N ASP A 81 5.38 6.80 -15.12
CA ASP A 81 4.57 8.04 -14.99
C ASP A 81 5.31 9.21 -14.30
N ASN A 82 6.63 9.12 -14.09
CA ASN A 82 7.46 10.23 -13.63
C ASN A 82 8.73 10.33 -14.50
N SER A 83 8.72 11.31 -15.40
CA SER A 83 9.67 11.58 -16.51
C SER A 83 11.16 11.22 -16.30
N LEU A 84 11.71 10.51 -17.31
CA LEU A 84 13.11 10.36 -17.77
C LEU A 84 14.14 9.50 -16.98
N ARG A 85 14.48 8.33 -17.58
CA ARG A 85 15.76 7.54 -17.54
C ARG A 85 16.08 6.77 -16.22
N ILE A 86 16.51 5.48 -16.14
CA ILE A 86 16.96 4.33 -16.99
C ILE A 86 16.72 3.07 -16.09
N PHE A 87 16.19 1.91 -16.52
CA PHE A 87 16.84 0.82 -17.26
C PHE A 87 15.79 -0.19 -17.71
N LEU A 88 15.78 -0.48 -19.00
CA LEU A 88 15.34 -1.77 -19.52
C LEU A 88 16.14 -2.85 -18.77
N PHE A 89 15.51 -3.53 -17.82
CA PHE A 89 16.04 -4.80 -17.37
C PHE A 89 15.90 -5.77 -18.52
N ASN A 90 17.05 -6.12 -19.10
CA ASN A 90 17.21 -7.14 -20.13
C ASN A 90 16.32 -8.34 -19.82
N GLN A 91 15.41 -8.61 -20.76
CA GLN A 91 14.89 -9.91 -21.14
C GLN A 91 15.17 -11.03 -20.13
N VAL A 92 14.23 -11.28 -19.22
CA VAL A 92 14.17 -12.57 -18.53
C VAL A 92 13.31 -13.46 -19.40
N ASP A 93 13.97 -14.39 -20.08
CA ASP A 93 13.41 -15.34 -21.03
C ASP A 93 12.15 -16.02 -20.47
N LEU A 94 11.03 -15.76 -21.13
CA LEU A 94 9.78 -16.51 -20.99
C LEU A 94 9.91 -17.87 -21.69
N ASN A 95 10.83 -18.72 -21.21
CA ASN A 95 10.88 -20.12 -21.61
C ASN A 95 11.00 -20.98 -20.34
N PHE A 96 9.84 -21.41 -19.83
CA PHE A 96 9.77 -22.30 -18.66
C PHE A 96 10.05 -23.75 -19.09
N GLY A 97 11.29 -24.20 -18.89
CA GLY A 97 11.58 -25.62 -18.73
C GLY A 97 11.27 -26.05 -17.29
N GLU A 98 10.52 -27.13 -17.11
CA GLU A 98 10.30 -27.73 -15.79
C GLU A 98 11.60 -28.35 -15.27
N GLY A 99 12.08 -27.91 -14.09
CA GLY A 99 13.29 -28.44 -13.48
C GLY A 99 13.85 -27.61 -12.31
N SER A 100 14.83 -28.18 -11.58
CA SER A 100 15.52 -27.58 -10.42
C SER A 100 16.12 -26.19 -10.69
N ALA A 101 16.51 -25.92 -11.94
CA ALA A 101 17.01 -24.62 -12.38
C ALA A 101 15.90 -23.54 -12.40
N ALA A 102 14.72 -23.86 -12.91
CA ALA A 102 13.58 -22.93 -12.97
C ALA A 102 13.08 -22.55 -11.57
N GLU A 103 13.14 -23.48 -10.61
CA GLU A 103 12.80 -23.20 -9.21
C GLU A 103 13.81 -22.26 -8.54
N LYS A 104 15.11 -22.42 -8.83
CA LYS A 104 16.17 -21.51 -8.37
C LYS A 104 15.99 -20.11 -8.96
N THR A 105 15.74 -20.00 -10.26
CA THR A 105 15.49 -18.73 -10.95
C THR A 105 14.24 -18.03 -10.41
N ALA A 106 13.15 -18.76 -10.17
CA ALA A 106 11.94 -18.21 -9.56
C ALA A 106 12.18 -17.69 -8.14
N LYS A 107 12.99 -18.39 -7.33
CA LYS A 107 13.39 -17.90 -6.00
C LYS A 107 14.18 -16.60 -6.06
N ILE A 108 15.12 -16.48 -7.01
CA ILE A 108 15.92 -15.27 -7.23
C ILE A 108 15.04 -14.11 -7.70
N CYS A 109 14.17 -14.33 -8.69
CA CYS A 109 13.25 -13.31 -9.20
C CYS A 109 12.29 -12.81 -8.10
N ASN A 110 11.70 -13.74 -7.33
CA ASN A 110 10.84 -13.37 -6.20
C ASN A 110 11.59 -12.56 -5.14
N GLN A 111 12.86 -12.87 -4.89
CA GLN A 111 13.69 -12.09 -3.96
C GLN A 111 13.94 -10.68 -4.48
N LYS A 112 14.32 -10.53 -5.76
CA LYS A 112 14.55 -9.23 -6.40
C LYS A 112 13.28 -8.37 -6.44
N GLY A 113 12.15 -8.95 -6.86
CA GLY A 113 10.88 -8.24 -6.88
C GLY A 113 10.45 -7.72 -5.51
N ARG A 114 10.70 -8.48 -4.43
CA ARG A 114 10.47 -7.97 -3.06
C ARG A 114 11.36 -6.77 -2.73
N GLN A 115 12.62 -6.80 -3.13
CA GLN A 115 13.59 -5.73 -2.86
C GLN A 115 13.23 -4.45 -3.61
N GLU A 116 12.89 -4.55 -4.89
CA GLU A 116 12.52 -3.42 -5.74
C GLU A 116 11.28 -2.70 -5.19
N ILE A 117 10.24 -3.46 -4.87
CA ILE A 117 8.99 -2.92 -4.32
C ILE A 117 9.20 -2.27 -2.96
N ALA A 118 9.93 -2.92 -2.06
CA ALA A 118 10.22 -2.34 -0.75
C ALA A 118 11.03 -1.03 -0.89
N THR A 119 11.99 -0.99 -1.82
CA THR A 119 12.78 0.21 -2.09
C THR A 119 11.91 1.35 -2.63
N LEU A 120 10.92 1.05 -3.47
CA LEU A 120 9.97 2.04 -3.97
C LEU A 120 9.13 2.64 -2.83
N LEU A 121 8.53 1.80 -1.99
CA LEU A 121 7.69 2.24 -0.88
C LEU A 121 8.48 3.04 0.17
N VAL A 122 9.73 2.62 0.43
CA VAL A 122 10.62 3.34 1.36
C VAL A 122 10.90 4.75 0.86
N LYS A 123 11.21 4.93 -0.43
CA LYS A 123 11.46 6.27 -0.99
C LYS A 123 10.27 7.21 -0.78
N GLU A 124 9.05 6.74 -1.05
CA GLU A 124 7.82 7.52 -0.83
C GLU A 124 7.60 7.84 0.66
N ALA A 125 7.89 6.90 1.56
CA ALA A 125 7.65 7.11 2.98
C ALA A 125 8.73 7.94 3.69
N THR A 126 9.97 7.90 3.21
CA THR A 126 11.05 8.75 3.73
C THR A 126 10.69 10.22 3.53
N THR A 127 10.24 10.61 2.33
CA THR A 127 9.84 12.00 2.06
C THR A 127 8.67 12.44 2.92
N LEU A 128 7.68 11.57 3.13
CA LEU A 128 6.56 11.87 4.03
C LEU A 128 7.00 11.99 5.49
N SER A 129 7.87 11.10 5.96
CA SER A 129 8.36 11.13 7.34
C SER A 129 9.15 12.41 7.63
N GLU A 130 10.02 12.81 6.69
CA GLU A 130 10.78 14.07 6.76
C GLU A 130 9.86 15.31 6.83
N GLN A 131 8.78 15.32 6.05
CA GLN A 131 7.81 16.43 6.04
C GLN A 131 7.02 16.57 7.34
N THR A 132 6.77 15.46 8.04
CA THR A 132 5.96 15.48 9.27
C THR A 132 6.73 15.99 10.50
N GLY A 133 8.06 15.90 10.50
CA GLY A 133 8.89 16.22 11.68
C GLY A 133 8.68 15.28 12.87
N LEU A 134 7.96 14.16 12.70
CA LEU A 134 7.67 13.20 13.77
C LEU A 134 8.85 12.28 14.03
N ASN A 135 9.09 11.90 15.28
CA ASN A 135 10.10 10.90 15.63
C ASN A 135 9.45 9.52 15.64
N VAL A 136 9.48 8.84 14.51
CA VAL A 136 8.73 7.60 14.24
C VAL A 136 9.60 6.56 13.58
N LYS A 137 9.16 5.31 13.68
CA LYS A 137 9.79 4.19 13.01
C LYS A 137 8.78 3.53 12.07
N VAL A 138 9.12 3.48 10.79
CA VAL A 138 8.27 2.88 9.77
C VAL A 138 9.01 1.71 9.13
N ALA A 139 8.46 0.51 9.28
CA ALA A 139 8.98 -0.70 8.65
C ALA A 139 8.15 -1.03 7.40
N PHE A 140 8.83 -1.45 6.35
CA PHE A 140 8.24 -1.94 5.10
C PHE A 140 8.55 -3.40 4.99
N GLN A 141 7.51 -4.24 4.88
CA GLN A 141 7.67 -5.67 4.74
C GLN A 141 6.94 -6.19 3.51
N VAL A 142 7.68 -6.85 2.62
CA VAL A 142 7.12 -7.49 1.44
C VAL A 142 7.23 -9.00 1.59
N VAL A 143 6.09 -9.69 1.55
CA VAL A 143 5.97 -11.13 1.81
C VAL A 143 5.39 -11.83 0.58
N HIS A 144 5.92 -12.98 0.22
CA HIS A 144 5.25 -13.86 -0.73
C HIS A 144 4.41 -14.92 0.00
N ALA A 145 3.13 -15.03 -0.36
CA ALA A 145 2.20 -15.98 0.25
C ALA A 145 1.24 -16.60 -0.78
N ARG A 146 0.74 -17.82 -0.51
CA ARG A 146 -0.30 -18.45 -1.38
C ARG A 146 -1.66 -17.75 -1.26
N SER A 147 -1.98 -17.26 -0.07
CA SER A 147 -3.19 -16.49 0.21
C SER A 147 -2.86 -15.22 0.97
N THR A 148 -3.21 -14.07 0.40
CA THR A 148 -3.06 -12.75 1.03
C THR A 148 -3.95 -12.62 2.26
N LYS A 149 -5.20 -13.07 2.18
CA LYS A 149 -6.18 -12.96 3.27
C LYS A 149 -5.72 -13.66 4.55
N HIS A 150 -5.33 -14.93 4.42
CA HIS A 150 -4.89 -15.72 5.58
C HIS A 150 -3.55 -15.21 6.12
N MET A 151 -2.59 -14.92 5.25
CA MET A 151 -1.30 -14.37 5.71
C MET A 151 -1.46 -13.02 6.43
N LEU A 152 -2.39 -12.15 6.01
CA LEU A 152 -2.66 -10.91 6.75
C LEU A 152 -3.25 -11.18 8.14
N VAL A 153 -4.21 -12.10 8.25
CA VAL A 153 -4.77 -12.48 9.56
C VAL A 153 -3.70 -13.10 10.45
N ASP A 154 -2.91 -14.03 9.93
CA ASP A 154 -1.79 -14.64 10.67
C ASP A 154 -0.77 -13.58 11.14
N CYS A 155 -0.48 -12.58 10.30
CA CYS A 155 0.38 -11.47 10.68
C CYS A 155 -0.25 -10.59 11.76
N ILE A 156 -1.56 -10.33 11.70
CA ILE A 156 -2.27 -9.54 12.72
C ILE A 156 -2.26 -10.27 14.06
N ASP A 157 -2.59 -11.55 14.07
CA ASP A 157 -2.63 -12.37 15.29
C ASP A 157 -1.23 -12.52 15.91
N PHE A 158 -0.18 -12.57 15.09
CA PHE A 158 1.20 -12.64 15.58
C PHE A 158 1.73 -11.31 16.10
N LEU A 159 1.36 -10.20 15.45
CA LEU A 159 1.93 -8.87 15.72
C LEU A 159 1.11 -8.04 16.71
N GLU A 160 -0.17 -8.36 16.88
CA GLU A 160 -1.13 -7.67 17.74
C GLU A 160 -1.06 -6.13 17.66
N PRO A 161 -1.14 -5.53 16.45
CA PRO A 161 -1.07 -4.07 16.32
C PRO A 161 -2.25 -3.39 17.01
N ASN A 162 -2.06 -2.15 17.44
CA ASN A 162 -3.14 -1.38 18.06
C ASN A 162 -4.27 -1.04 17.08
N LEU A 163 -3.96 -0.96 15.79
CA LEU A 163 -4.90 -0.69 14.71
C LEU A 163 -4.34 -1.20 13.39
N VAL A 164 -5.21 -1.83 12.59
CA VAL A 164 -4.91 -2.20 11.20
C VAL A 164 -5.56 -1.19 10.26
N VAL A 165 -4.77 -0.59 9.38
CA VAL A 165 -5.27 0.31 8.31
C VAL A 165 -5.26 -0.46 6.99
N VAL A 166 -6.40 -0.44 6.30
CA VAL A 166 -6.56 -1.07 4.99
C VAL A 166 -7.17 -0.08 4.00
N GLN A 167 -6.80 -0.22 2.75
CA GLN A 167 -7.47 0.47 1.64
C GLN A 167 -8.93 0.01 1.46
N SER A 168 -9.82 0.94 1.13
CA SER A 168 -11.21 0.64 0.77
C SER A 168 -11.34 -0.25 -0.47
N ARG A 169 -10.47 -0.05 -1.47
CA ARG A 169 -10.44 -0.78 -2.75
C ARG A 169 -9.02 -1.23 -3.06
N GLY A 170 -8.87 -2.26 -3.88
CA GLY A 170 -7.57 -2.72 -4.35
C GLY A 170 -7.58 -3.11 -5.83
N LEU A 171 -6.49 -3.71 -6.29
CA LEU A 171 -6.22 -3.96 -7.72
C LEU A 171 -7.30 -4.77 -8.48
N SER A 172 -8.18 -5.47 -7.76
CA SER A 172 -9.22 -6.35 -8.33
C SER A 172 -10.65 -5.88 -8.03
N SER A 173 -10.84 -4.69 -7.45
CA SER A 173 -12.16 -4.22 -7.06
C SER A 173 -12.94 -3.67 -8.25
N LEU A 174 -14.04 -4.32 -8.63
CA LEU A 174 -15.00 -3.75 -9.57
C LEU A 174 -15.64 -2.49 -8.97
N LYS A 175 -15.89 -1.47 -9.80
CA LYS A 175 -16.46 -0.17 -9.38
C LYS A 175 -17.83 -0.28 -8.68
N VAL A 176 -18.54 -1.40 -8.84
CA VAL A 176 -19.88 -1.63 -8.30
C VAL A 176 -19.85 -2.07 -6.83
N ASN A 177 -18.76 -2.68 -6.36
CA ASN A 177 -18.68 -3.14 -4.97
C ASN A 177 -18.24 -2.03 -4.02
N LEU A 178 -18.94 -1.91 -2.89
CA LEU A 178 -18.69 -0.88 -1.88
C LEU A 178 -17.34 -1.06 -1.17
N MET A 179 -16.84 -2.29 -1.03
CA MET A 179 -15.60 -2.59 -0.29
C MET A 179 -14.81 -3.72 -0.95
N GLY A 180 -13.49 -3.60 -0.94
CA GLY A 180 -12.56 -4.60 -1.48
C GLY A 180 -12.61 -5.93 -0.73
N SER A 181 -12.18 -7.01 -1.40
CA SER A 181 -12.25 -8.37 -0.83
C SER A 181 -11.33 -8.59 0.37
N ILE A 182 -10.23 -7.82 0.48
CA ILE A 182 -9.32 -7.85 1.63
C ILE A 182 -9.91 -7.06 2.80
N SER A 183 -10.33 -5.83 2.58
CA SER A 183 -10.91 -4.97 3.63
C SER A 183 -12.17 -5.60 4.22
N HIS A 184 -13.05 -6.17 3.39
CA HIS A 184 -14.21 -6.93 3.88
C HIS A 184 -13.82 -8.15 4.72
N TYR A 185 -12.84 -8.92 4.28
CA TYR A 185 -12.38 -10.09 5.02
C TYR A 185 -11.77 -9.73 6.38
N LEU A 186 -10.93 -8.69 6.43
CA LEU A 186 -10.28 -8.25 7.66
C LEU A 186 -11.27 -7.64 8.65
N VAL A 187 -12.25 -6.85 8.21
CA VAL A 187 -13.31 -6.33 9.10
C VAL A 187 -14.07 -7.46 9.79
N GLN A 188 -14.23 -8.61 9.14
CA GLN A 188 -14.93 -9.77 9.71
C GLN A 188 -14.06 -10.68 10.58
N LYS A 189 -12.74 -10.74 10.31
CA LYS A 189 -11.86 -11.79 10.85
C LYS A 189 -10.70 -11.28 11.69
N SER A 190 -10.42 -9.98 11.66
CA SER A 190 -9.31 -9.41 12.42
C SER A 190 -9.60 -9.47 13.92
N SER A 191 -8.58 -9.85 14.69
CA SER A 191 -8.57 -9.84 16.16
C SER A 191 -8.37 -8.45 16.76
N VAL A 192 -8.00 -7.46 15.94
CA VAL A 192 -7.71 -6.08 16.34
C VAL A 192 -8.60 -5.11 15.55
N PRO A 193 -8.79 -3.85 15.97
CA PRO A 193 -9.62 -2.92 15.22
C PRO A 193 -9.06 -2.66 13.82
N VAL A 194 -9.96 -2.59 12.83
CA VAL A 194 -9.63 -2.33 11.42
C VAL A 194 -10.22 -0.99 10.99
N MET A 195 -9.37 -0.14 10.42
CA MET A 195 -9.75 1.12 9.81
C MET A 195 -9.64 1.03 8.29
N VAL A 196 -10.73 1.34 7.60
CA VAL A 196 -10.76 1.38 6.15
C VAL A 196 -10.53 2.81 5.68
N ALA A 197 -9.39 3.06 5.04
CA ALA A 197 -9.05 4.35 4.46
C ALA A 197 -9.79 4.58 3.13
N TRP A 198 -10.53 5.67 3.04
CA TRP A 198 -11.28 6.09 1.87
C TRP A 198 -10.67 7.35 1.27
N ARG A 199 -10.17 7.26 0.04
CA ARG A 199 -9.79 8.44 -0.72
C ARG A 199 -11.07 9.16 -1.15
N ARG A 200 -11.29 10.37 -0.64
CA ARG A 200 -12.45 11.18 -1.07
C ARG A 200 -12.34 11.41 -2.57
N LEU A 201 -13.34 10.98 -3.34
CA LEU A 201 -13.43 11.30 -4.75
C LEU A 201 -13.35 12.81 -4.88
N ARG A 202 -12.40 13.32 -5.68
CA ARG A 202 -12.43 14.73 -6.09
C ARG A 202 -13.72 14.91 -6.88
N THR A 203 -14.76 15.41 -6.24
CA THR A 203 -15.95 15.84 -6.95
C THR A 203 -15.47 16.88 -7.96
N LEU A 204 -15.66 16.62 -9.26
CA LEU A 204 -15.42 17.65 -10.26
C LEU A 204 -16.14 18.93 -9.80
N PRO A 205 -15.53 20.12 -9.95
CA PRO A 205 -16.22 21.36 -9.63
C PRO A 205 -17.60 21.32 -10.29
N LYS A 206 -18.66 21.55 -9.52
CA LYS A 206 -20.02 21.60 -10.07
C LYS A 206 -20.04 22.76 -11.06
N VAL A 207 -19.94 22.46 -12.36
CA VAL A 207 -20.18 23.45 -13.41
C VAL A 207 -21.65 23.84 -13.28
N TYR A 208 -21.91 25.02 -12.73
CA TYR A 208 -23.25 25.55 -12.62
C TYR A 208 -23.77 25.80 -14.05
N LYS A 209 -24.65 24.93 -14.55
CA LYS A 209 -25.31 25.17 -15.84
C LYS A 209 -26.20 26.41 -15.68
N LYS A 210 -25.82 27.52 -16.32
CA LYS A 210 -26.63 28.74 -16.39
C LYS A 210 -28.02 28.34 -16.92
N LYS A 211 -29.09 28.60 -16.14
CA LYS A 211 -30.47 28.41 -16.63
C LYS A 211 -30.62 29.20 -17.93
N LYS A 212 -31.05 28.55 -19.02
CA LYS A 212 -31.50 29.28 -20.21
C LYS A 212 -32.64 30.20 -19.76
N THR A 213 -32.45 31.50 -19.88
CA THR A 213 -33.52 32.49 -19.75
C THR A 213 -34.58 32.16 -20.80
N VAL A 214 -35.80 31.90 -20.35
CA VAL A 214 -36.97 31.78 -21.23
C VAL A 214 -37.15 33.13 -21.92
N PRO A 215 -37.32 33.20 -23.25
CA PRO A 215 -37.59 34.48 -23.91
C PRO A 215 -38.91 35.04 -23.38
N ASN A 216 -38.90 36.31 -22.97
CA ASN A 216 -40.08 37.01 -22.46
C ASN A 216 -41.22 36.93 -23.48
N CYS A 217 -42.42 36.59 -23.00
CA CYS A 217 -43.64 36.68 -23.80
C CYS A 217 -43.90 38.16 -24.14
N PRO A 218 -44.24 38.51 -25.40
CA PRO A 218 -44.56 39.89 -25.75
C PRO A 218 -45.83 40.36 -25.01
N PRO A 219 -45.95 41.68 -24.73
CA PRO A 219 -47.10 42.23 -24.04
C PRO A 219 -48.37 41.96 -24.85
N LYS A 220 -49.44 41.54 -24.16
CA LYS A 220 -50.76 41.40 -24.76
C LYS A 220 -51.32 42.81 -25.00
N ASN A 221 -51.54 43.16 -26.26
CA ASN A 221 -52.42 44.26 -26.65
C ASN A 221 -53.89 43.83 -26.54
#